data_AF-A0A972WP54-F1
#
_entry.id   AF-A0A972WP54-F1
#
_cell.length_a   1.000
_cell.length_b   1.000
_cell.length_c   1.000
_cell.angle_alpha   90.00
_cell.angle_beta   90.00
_cell.angle_gamma   90.00
#
_symmetry.space_group_name_H-M   'P 1'
#
loop_
_entity.id
_entity.type
_entity.pdbx_description
1 polymer ?
#
loop_
_entity_poly.entity_id
_entity_poly.type
_entity_poly.pdbx_seq_one_letter_code
_entity_poly.pdbx_strand_id
1 'polypeptide(L)'
;MSAAEVMRMVRATGIRVDVEGRDLILEADREPPAAVLEAIRRHKSEILDLLAANDEWTAADWRAFFGERARAAQSRGRQPTGKAEARAYECCVVEWLNRHPQRSEPDRCAWCERPDRDGVAVVPFGAEGYGHTWLHPECWPDWHADRRQRAQAYLATMGVTVPTETAVEANFPNDFGKTGSV
;
A
#
# COMPACT_ATOMS: atom_id res chain seq x y z
N MET A 1 -16.12 7.98 11.99
CA MET A 1 -14.92 7.63 12.77
C MET A 1 -14.07 6.74 11.88
N SER A 2 -12.78 7.02 11.70
CA SER A 2 -11.85 6.24 10.88
C SER A 2 -10.93 5.37 11.73
N ALA A 3 -10.27 4.36 11.14
CA ALA A 3 -9.24 3.57 11.84
C ALA A 3 -8.15 4.44 12.51
N ALA A 4 -7.72 5.54 11.86
CA ALA A 4 -6.74 6.46 12.43
C ALA A 4 -7.29 7.24 13.64
N GLU A 5 -8.58 7.58 13.64
CA GLU A 5 -9.28 8.17 14.79
C GLU A 5 -9.42 7.18 15.94
N VAL A 6 -9.75 5.92 15.64
CA VAL A 6 -9.79 4.85 16.64
C VAL A 6 -8.41 4.63 17.25
N MET A 7 -7.34 4.55 16.45
CA MET A 7 -5.99 4.38 16.98
C MET A 7 -5.49 5.57 17.81
N ARG A 8 -5.94 6.80 17.52
CA ARG A 8 -5.69 7.96 18.40
C ARG A 8 -6.40 7.81 19.75
N MET A 9 -7.65 7.35 19.74
CA MET A 9 -8.42 7.09 20.97
C MET A 9 -7.78 5.98 21.81
N VAL A 10 -7.38 4.88 21.18
CA VAL A 10 -6.71 3.73 21.82
C VAL A 10 -5.41 4.16 22.51
N ARG A 11 -4.57 4.95 21.83
CA ARG A 11 -3.33 5.51 22.41
C ARG A 11 -3.61 6.45 23.59
N ALA A 12 -4.64 7.29 23.50
CA ALA A 12 -5.02 8.18 24.60
C ALA A 12 -5.47 7.42 25.86
N THR A 13 -5.93 6.18 25.70
CA THR A 13 -6.30 5.28 26.81
C THR A 13 -5.14 4.42 27.33
N GLY A 14 -3.95 4.52 26.74
CA GLY A 14 -2.77 3.74 27.16
C GLY A 14 -2.79 2.28 26.75
N ILE A 15 -3.67 1.88 25.82
CA ILE A 15 -3.75 0.51 25.32
C ILE A 15 -2.70 0.34 24.22
N ARG A 16 -1.82 -0.66 24.35
CA ARG A 16 -0.91 -1.08 23.30
C ARG A 16 -1.63 -2.08 22.39
N VAL A 17 -1.39 -1.96 21.08
CA VAL A 17 -2.00 -2.81 20.07
C VAL A 17 -0.90 -3.40 19.21
N ASP A 18 -0.85 -4.72 19.16
CA ASP A 18 0.03 -5.50 18.28
C ASP A 18 -0.80 -6.32 17.29
N VAL A 19 -0.14 -6.80 16.24
CA VAL A 19 -0.76 -7.62 15.20
C VAL A 19 -0.15 -9.02 15.23
N GLU A 20 -1.00 -10.03 15.38
CA GLU A 20 -0.62 -11.44 15.23
C GLU A 20 -1.50 -12.08 14.16
N GLY A 21 -0.95 -12.29 12.97
CA GLY A 21 -1.71 -12.81 11.82
C GLY A 21 -2.85 -11.87 11.41
N ARG A 22 -4.10 -12.30 11.63
CA ARG A 22 -5.33 -11.51 11.38
C ARG A 22 -5.97 -10.98 12.67
N ASP A 23 -5.25 -11.08 13.79
CA ASP A 23 -5.75 -10.71 15.10
C ASP A 23 -5.00 -9.50 15.65
N LEU A 24 -5.75 -8.70 16.40
CA LEU A 24 -5.21 -7.57 17.16
C LEU A 24 -5.02 -8.05 18.59
N ILE A 25 -3.79 -7.97 19.07
CA ILE A 25 -3.44 -8.23 20.47
C ILE A 25 -3.52 -6.90 21.21
N LEU A 26 -4.33 -6.84 22.26
CA LEU A 26 -4.51 -5.63 23.07
C LEU A 26 -3.87 -5.83 24.44
N GLU A 27 -2.89 -5.01 24.79
CA GLU A 27 -2.28 -4.98 26.12
C GLU A 27 -2.68 -3.70 26.84
N ALA A 28 -3.17 -3.84 28.07
CA ALA A 28 -3.58 -2.70 28.90
C ALA A 28 -3.42 -3.05 30.39
N ASP A 29 -3.00 -2.06 31.20
CA ASP A 29 -2.86 -2.22 32.66
C ASP A 29 -4.20 -2.35 33.40
N ARG A 30 -5.31 -2.07 32.70
CA ARG A 30 -6.68 -2.07 33.21
C ARG A 30 -7.65 -2.40 32.09
N GLU A 31 -8.82 -2.92 32.45
CA GLU A 31 -9.89 -3.27 31.52
C GLU A 31 -10.19 -2.09 30.56
N PRO A 32 -10.04 -2.27 29.24
CA PRO A 32 -10.38 -1.27 28.24
C PRO A 32 -11.86 -0.85 28.29
N PRO A 33 -12.18 0.43 28.10
CA PRO A 33 -13.58 0.86 28.01
C PRO A 33 -14.32 0.17 26.85
N ALA A 34 -15.55 -0.31 27.09
CA ALA A 34 -16.33 -1.04 26.09
C ALA A 34 -16.51 -0.28 24.76
N ALA A 35 -16.65 1.05 24.82
CA ALA A 35 -16.75 1.90 23.62
C ALA A 35 -15.48 1.85 22.75
N VAL A 36 -14.30 1.69 23.36
CA VAL A 36 -13.03 1.56 22.64
C VAL A 36 -12.93 0.19 21.98
N LEU A 37 -13.31 -0.88 22.70
CA LEU A 37 -13.31 -2.24 22.13
C LEU A 37 -14.29 -2.36 20.95
N GLU A 38 -15.47 -1.78 21.05
CA GLU A 38 -16.44 -1.77 19.95
C GLU A 38 -15.98 -0.94 18.76
N ALA A 39 -15.28 0.17 18.99
CA ALA A 39 -14.65 0.94 17.93
C ALA A 39 -13.52 0.17 17.24
N ILE A 40 -12.65 -0.51 17.99
CA ILE A 40 -11.60 -1.38 17.44
C ILE A 40 -12.22 -2.50 16.62
N ARG A 41 -13.24 -3.19 17.15
CA ARG A 41 -13.91 -4.31 16.47
C ARG A 41 -14.54 -3.85 15.16
N ARG A 42 -15.23 -2.70 15.14
CA ARG A 42 -15.86 -2.14 13.94
C ARG A 42 -14.84 -1.80 12.85
N HIS A 43 -13.66 -1.33 13.22
CA HIS A 43 -12.61 -0.91 12.30
C HIS A 43 -11.46 -1.93 12.21
N LYS A 44 -11.64 -3.19 12.63
CA LYS A 44 -10.55 -4.18 12.78
C LYS A 44 -9.75 -4.36 11.49
N SER A 45 -10.41 -4.52 10.34
CA SER A 45 -9.74 -4.68 9.05
C SER A 45 -8.95 -3.45 8.65
N GLU A 46 -9.53 -2.26 8.80
CA GLU A 46 -8.86 -0.99 8.48
C GLU A 46 -7.70 -0.68 9.44
N ILE A 47 -7.79 -1.12 10.70
CA ILE A 47 -6.71 -1.02 11.69
C ILE A 47 -5.60 -2.03 11.37
N LEU A 48 -5.94 -3.26 10.99
CA LEU A 48 -4.97 -4.24 10.51
C LEU A 48 -4.26 -3.74 9.25
N ASP A 49 -4.98 -3.16 8.30
CA ASP A 49 -4.38 -2.53 7.12
C ASP A 49 -3.45 -1.35 7.50
N LEU A 50 -3.86 -0.54 8.49
CA LEU A 50 -3.08 0.58 9.01
C LEU A 50 -1.83 0.14 9.80
N LEU A 51 -1.86 -1.02 10.48
CA LEU A 51 -0.76 -1.54 11.30
C LEU A 51 0.13 -2.53 10.54
N ALA A 52 -0.41 -3.23 9.55
CA ALA A 52 0.34 -4.06 8.60
C ALA A 52 1.14 -3.21 7.60
N ALA A 53 0.88 -1.90 7.56
CA ALA A 53 1.82 -0.90 7.09
C ALA A 53 3.10 -1.00 7.91
N ASN A 54 4.01 -1.86 7.46
CA ASN A 54 5.35 -2.04 7.98
C ASN A 54 6.22 -0.84 7.60
N ASP A 55 5.71 0.36 7.89
CA ASP A 55 6.29 1.60 7.46
C ASP A 55 6.85 2.31 8.67
N GLU A 56 8.05 1.89 9.05
CA GLU A 56 8.92 2.64 9.95
C GLU A 56 9.24 4.06 9.39
N TRP A 57 8.87 4.34 8.14
CA TRP A 57 9.09 5.65 7.53
C TRP A 57 8.06 6.66 8.02
N THR A 58 8.59 7.73 8.57
CA THR A 58 7.85 8.93 8.90
C THR A 58 7.53 9.74 7.65
N ALA A 59 6.69 10.77 7.79
CA ALA A 59 6.47 11.76 6.73
C ALA A 59 7.78 12.47 6.28
N ALA A 60 8.80 12.54 7.14
CA ALA A 60 10.10 13.10 6.75
C ALA A 60 10.86 12.14 5.82
N ASP A 61 10.82 10.84 6.08
CA ASP A 61 11.49 9.83 5.27
C ASP A 61 10.88 9.75 3.86
N TRP A 62 9.54 9.77 3.76
CA TRP A 62 8.85 9.83 2.46
C TRP A 62 9.21 11.07 1.64
N ARG A 63 9.25 12.24 2.26
CA ARG A 63 9.66 13.49 1.58
C ARG A 63 11.13 13.47 1.19
N ALA A 64 11.99 12.89 2.02
CA ALA A 64 13.41 12.72 1.71
C ALA A 64 13.60 11.81 0.49
N PHE A 65 12.94 10.66 0.47
CA PHE A 65 12.97 9.74 -0.66
C PHE A 65 12.45 10.38 -1.93
N PHE A 66 11.28 11.05 -1.89
CA PHE A 66 10.76 11.80 -3.03
C PHE A 66 11.79 12.82 -3.57
N GLY A 67 12.37 13.62 -2.69
CA GLY A 67 13.37 14.62 -3.08
C GLY A 67 14.63 14.00 -3.68
N GLU A 68 15.11 12.88 -3.15
CA GLU A 68 16.23 12.13 -3.74
C GLU A 68 15.90 11.62 -5.15
N ARG A 69 14.73 10.98 -5.32
CA ARG A 69 14.29 10.46 -6.62
C ARG A 69 14.08 11.56 -7.65
N ALA A 70 13.56 12.72 -7.24
CA ALA A 70 13.40 13.88 -8.11
C ALA A 70 14.76 14.41 -8.59
N ARG A 71 15.73 14.59 -7.68
CA ARG A 71 17.11 15.00 -8.03
C ARG A 71 17.79 13.99 -8.95
N ALA A 72 17.63 12.70 -8.70
CA ALA A 72 18.18 11.64 -9.55
C ALA A 72 17.55 11.62 -10.96
N ALA A 73 16.25 11.87 -11.08
CA ALA A 73 15.56 11.97 -12.37
C ALA A 73 15.99 13.23 -13.16
N GLN A 74 16.18 14.37 -12.48
CA GLN A 74 16.70 15.59 -13.09
C GLN A 74 18.13 15.39 -13.63
N SER A 75 19.01 14.77 -12.84
CA SER A 75 20.42 14.60 -13.21
C SER A 75 20.63 13.63 -14.37
N ARG A 76 19.87 12.52 -14.41
CA ARG A 76 20.02 11.49 -15.46
C ARG A 76 19.46 11.88 -16.82
N GLY A 77 18.60 12.91 -16.91
CA GLY A 77 17.91 13.25 -18.16
C GLY A 77 17.78 14.73 -18.49
N ARG A 78 18.36 15.65 -17.70
CA ARG A 78 18.07 17.11 -17.76
C ARG A 78 16.56 17.39 -17.85
N GLN A 79 15.77 16.56 -17.18
CA GLN A 79 14.32 16.66 -17.29
C GLN A 79 13.85 17.96 -16.63
N PRO A 80 12.84 18.63 -17.19
CA PRO A 80 12.15 19.71 -16.49
C PRO A 80 11.68 19.24 -15.11
N THR A 81 11.68 20.14 -14.13
CA THR A 81 11.35 19.84 -12.73
C THR A 81 10.07 19.02 -12.60
N GLY A 82 8.97 19.42 -13.26
CA GLY A 82 7.70 18.70 -13.18
C GLY A 82 7.74 17.25 -13.68
N LYS A 83 8.52 16.94 -14.74
CA LYS A 83 8.67 15.55 -15.22
C LYS A 83 9.49 14.70 -14.26
N ALA A 84 10.53 15.28 -13.66
CA ALA A 84 11.34 14.58 -12.67
C ALA A 84 10.56 14.33 -11.37
N GLU A 85 9.75 15.28 -10.92
CA GLU A 85 8.85 15.13 -9.78
C GLU A 85 7.76 14.09 -10.05
N ALA A 86 7.18 14.05 -11.25
CA ALA A 86 6.21 13.02 -11.61
C ALA A 86 6.85 11.62 -11.57
N ARG A 87 8.07 11.47 -12.09
CA ARG A 87 8.82 10.22 -11.99
C ARG A 87 9.16 9.85 -10.54
N ALA A 88 9.51 10.83 -9.72
CA ALA A 88 9.78 10.63 -8.30
C ALA A 88 8.52 10.19 -7.54
N TYR A 89 7.37 10.78 -7.86
CA TYR A 89 6.08 10.38 -7.30
C TYR A 89 5.75 8.92 -7.62
N GLU A 90 5.93 8.49 -8.88
CA GLU A 90 5.76 7.09 -9.26
C GLU A 90 6.71 6.15 -8.48
N CYS A 91 7.94 6.59 -8.20
CA CYS A 91 8.85 5.81 -7.36
C CYS A 91 8.31 5.68 -5.92
N CYS A 92 7.70 6.73 -5.37
CA CYS A 92 7.10 6.69 -4.03
C CYS A 92 5.91 5.72 -3.98
N VAL A 93 5.07 5.71 -5.03
CA VAL A 93 3.94 4.76 -5.12
C VAL A 93 4.45 3.33 -5.16
N VAL A 94 5.45 3.02 -5.98
CA VAL A 94 6.04 1.67 -6.07
C VAL A 94 6.68 1.27 -4.74
N GLU A 95 7.43 2.17 -4.10
CA GLU A 95 8.05 1.90 -2.81
C GLU A 95 7.00 1.60 -1.73
N TRP A 96 5.89 2.36 -1.72
CA TRP A 96 4.79 2.09 -0.81
C TRP A 96 4.20 0.70 -1.06
N LEU A 97 3.96 0.32 -2.31
CA LEU A 97 3.43 -1.01 -2.67
C LEU A 97 4.35 -2.15 -2.23
N ASN A 98 5.67 -1.95 -2.30
CA ASN A 98 6.67 -2.92 -1.86
C ASN A 98 6.69 -3.06 -0.33
N ARG A 99 6.58 -1.94 0.40
CA ARG A 99 6.61 -1.91 1.87
C ARG A 99 5.28 -2.34 2.51
N HIS A 100 4.20 -2.39 1.74
CA HIS A 100 2.86 -2.77 2.21
C HIS A 100 2.35 -4.03 1.49
N PRO A 101 3.07 -5.16 1.51
CA PRO A 101 2.67 -6.35 0.78
C PRO A 101 1.35 -6.91 1.32
N GLN A 102 0.43 -7.28 0.44
CA GLN A 102 -0.76 -8.02 0.83
C GLN A 102 -0.43 -9.51 0.79
N ARG A 103 -0.27 -10.14 1.94
CA ARG A 103 -0.09 -11.60 2.00
C ARG A 103 -1.39 -12.29 1.63
N SER A 104 -1.29 -13.38 0.86
CA SER A 104 -2.41 -14.28 0.64
C SER A 104 -1.93 -15.73 0.62
N GLU A 105 -2.85 -16.64 0.88
CA GLU A 105 -2.57 -18.07 0.76
C GLU A 105 -2.35 -18.46 -0.71
N PRO A 106 -1.48 -19.44 -1.00
CA PRO A 106 -1.18 -19.88 -2.37
C PRO A 106 -2.37 -20.43 -3.16
N ASP A 107 -3.43 -20.84 -2.48
CA ASP A 107 -4.59 -21.49 -3.08
C ASP A 107 -5.75 -20.53 -3.37
N ARG A 108 -5.60 -19.22 -3.08
CA ARG A 108 -6.69 -18.24 -3.22
C ARG A 108 -6.24 -16.92 -3.78
N CYS A 109 -7.05 -16.37 -4.69
CA CYS A 109 -6.87 -15.03 -5.21
C CYS A 109 -7.09 -13.99 -4.12
N ALA A 110 -6.12 -13.12 -3.87
CA ALA A 110 -6.17 -12.05 -2.88
C ALA A 110 -7.23 -10.96 -3.16
N TRP A 111 -7.82 -10.96 -4.36
CA TRP A 111 -8.86 -10.00 -4.77
C TRP A 111 -10.26 -10.59 -4.69
N CYS A 112 -10.49 -11.74 -5.34
CA CYS A 112 -11.82 -12.34 -5.44
C CYS A 112 -12.05 -13.53 -4.49
N GLU A 113 -11.03 -13.91 -3.71
CA GLU A 113 -11.02 -14.99 -2.70
C GLU A 113 -11.30 -16.41 -3.23
N ARG A 114 -11.44 -16.54 -4.56
CA ARG A 114 -11.66 -17.82 -5.24
C ARG A 114 -10.34 -18.55 -5.48
N PRO A 115 -10.35 -19.89 -5.43
CA PRO A 115 -9.23 -20.71 -5.87
C PRO A 115 -9.12 -20.71 -7.40
N ASP A 116 -8.19 -21.52 -7.91
CA ASP A 116 -8.04 -21.85 -9.33
C ASP A 116 -9.38 -22.13 -10.01
N ARG A 117 -9.48 -21.72 -11.27
CA ARG A 117 -10.59 -22.01 -12.17
C ARG A 117 -10.05 -22.72 -13.40
N ASP A 118 -10.93 -23.44 -14.12
CA ASP A 118 -10.55 -24.11 -15.36
C ASP A 118 -9.87 -23.14 -16.32
N GLY A 119 -8.59 -23.40 -16.61
CA GLY A 119 -7.76 -22.57 -17.50
C GLY A 119 -7.25 -21.25 -16.90
N VAL A 120 -7.54 -20.92 -15.65
CA VAL A 120 -7.09 -19.68 -14.99
C VAL A 120 -6.61 -19.99 -13.56
N ALA A 121 -5.31 -20.19 -13.43
CA ALA A 121 -4.66 -20.42 -12.14
C ALA A 121 -4.38 -19.11 -11.40
N VAL A 122 -4.36 -19.18 -10.07
CA VAL A 122 -3.74 -18.14 -9.23
C VAL A 122 -2.22 -18.25 -9.37
N VAL A 123 -1.58 -17.10 -9.57
CA VAL A 123 -0.12 -17.03 -9.75
C VAL A 123 0.47 -16.02 -8.78
N PRO A 124 1.74 -16.22 -8.36
CA PRO A 124 2.37 -15.34 -7.40
C PRO A 124 2.80 -14.02 -8.06
N PHE A 125 2.49 -12.91 -7.40
CA PHE A 125 2.96 -11.57 -7.69
C PHE A 125 3.77 -11.03 -6.52
N GLY A 126 4.79 -10.22 -6.81
CA GLY A 126 5.71 -9.67 -5.79
C GLY A 126 7.15 -10.17 -5.98
N ALA A 127 8.08 -9.48 -5.33
CA ALA A 127 9.50 -9.81 -5.38
C ALA A 127 9.92 -10.66 -4.17
N GLU A 128 10.92 -11.50 -4.41
CA GLU A 128 11.57 -12.30 -3.36
C GLU A 128 12.06 -11.37 -2.23
N GLY A 129 11.73 -11.70 -0.98
CA GLY A 129 12.02 -10.89 0.21
C GLY A 129 10.84 -10.09 0.78
N TYR A 130 9.82 -9.74 -0.03
CA TYR A 130 8.60 -9.05 0.45
C TYR A 130 7.37 -9.96 0.55
N GLY A 131 7.51 -11.22 0.11
CA GLY A 131 6.45 -12.21 0.04
C GLY A 131 5.68 -12.17 -1.29
N HIS A 132 4.83 -13.17 -1.49
CA HIS A 132 3.98 -13.27 -2.68
C HIS A 132 2.52 -12.97 -2.33
N THR A 133 1.87 -12.24 -3.23
CA THR A 133 0.41 -12.13 -3.32
C THR A 133 -0.06 -13.01 -4.47
N TRP A 134 -0.99 -13.91 -4.21
CA TRP A 134 -1.53 -14.83 -5.20
C TRP A 134 -2.78 -14.26 -5.82
N LEU A 135 -2.83 -14.14 -7.14
CA LEU A 135 -3.94 -13.53 -7.87
C LEU A 135 -4.20 -14.27 -9.16
N HIS A 136 -5.45 -14.28 -9.62
CA HIS A 136 -5.71 -14.56 -11.03
C HIS A 136 -5.15 -13.41 -11.87
N PRO A 137 -4.56 -13.67 -13.06
CA PRO A 137 -4.08 -12.62 -13.97
C PRO A 137 -5.15 -11.56 -14.29
N GLU A 138 -6.41 -11.99 -14.43
CA GLU A 138 -7.55 -11.11 -14.68
C GLU A 138 -7.96 -10.23 -13.48
N CYS A 139 -7.65 -10.65 -12.26
CA CYS A 139 -7.94 -9.86 -11.06
C CYS A 139 -6.84 -8.83 -10.74
N TRP A 140 -5.68 -8.96 -11.39
CA TRP A 140 -4.54 -8.08 -11.15
C TRP A 140 -4.83 -6.59 -11.41
N PRO A 141 -5.50 -6.18 -12.51
CA PRO A 141 -5.71 -4.75 -12.79
C PRO A 141 -6.52 -4.04 -11.70
N ASP A 142 -7.64 -4.62 -11.26
CA ASP A 142 -8.50 -4.03 -10.24
C ASP A 142 -7.81 -4.00 -8.87
N TRP A 143 -7.14 -5.11 -8.52
CA TRP A 143 -6.35 -5.20 -7.29
C TRP A 143 -5.22 -4.18 -7.26
N HIS A 144 -4.48 -4.03 -8.36
CA HIS A 144 -3.38 -3.08 -8.46
C HIS A 144 -3.90 -1.64 -8.43
N ALA A 145 -5.04 -1.35 -9.06
CA ALA A 145 -5.69 -0.05 -9.03
C ALA A 145 -6.12 0.36 -7.62
N ASP A 146 -6.78 -0.54 -6.86
CA ASP A 146 -7.16 -0.29 -5.46
C ASP A 146 -5.94 0.01 -4.59
N ARG A 147 -4.90 -0.85 -4.67
CA ARG A 147 -3.67 -0.65 -3.90
C ARG A 147 -2.93 0.64 -4.28
N ARG A 148 -2.91 0.99 -5.56
CA ARG A 148 -2.36 2.26 -6.03
C ARG A 148 -3.13 3.45 -5.45
N GLN A 149 -4.46 3.39 -5.42
CA GLN A 149 -5.28 4.45 -4.83
C GLN A 149 -4.99 4.62 -3.33
N ARG A 150 -4.84 3.52 -2.59
CA ARG A 150 -4.43 3.53 -1.18
C ARG A 150 -3.05 4.16 -0.99
N ALA A 151 -2.08 3.80 -1.82
CA ALA A 151 -0.74 4.38 -1.80
C ALA A 151 -0.78 5.90 -2.00
N GLN A 152 -1.53 6.36 -2.99
CA GLN A 152 -1.68 7.78 -3.29
C GLN A 152 -2.34 8.54 -2.14
N ALA A 153 -3.39 7.97 -1.54
CA ALA A 153 -4.04 8.56 -0.37
C ALA A 153 -3.09 8.68 0.82
N TYR A 154 -2.32 7.62 1.10
CA TYR A 154 -1.32 7.63 2.17
C TYR A 154 -0.21 8.65 1.92
N LEU A 155 0.40 8.67 0.73
CA LEU A 155 1.45 9.62 0.37
C LEU A 155 1.00 11.08 0.48
N ALA A 156 -0.26 11.37 0.13
CA ALA A 156 -0.83 12.69 0.32
C ALA A 156 -0.85 13.11 1.80
N THR A 157 -1.16 12.19 2.73
CA THR A 157 -1.07 12.47 4.18
C THR A 157 0.36 12.71 4.66
N MET A 158 1.35 12.17 3.95
CA MET A 158 2.79 12.37 4.21
C MET A 158 3.37 13.62 3.53
N GLY A 159 2.53 14.39 2.81
CA GLY A 159 2.95 15.59 2.10
C GLY A 159 3.67 15.33 0.78
N VAL A 160 3.52 14.12 0.20
CA VAL A 160 3.99 13.77 -1.14
C VAL A 160 2.78 13.74 -2.07
N THR A 161 2.60 14.78 -2.87
CA THR A 161 1.43 14.95 -3.76
C THR A 161 1.80 14.80 -5.23
N VAL A 162 0.82 14.45 -6.06
CA VAL A 162 0.96 14.43 -7.51
C VAL A 162 1.32 15.84 -8.01
N PRO A 163 2.37 16.03 -8.82
CA PRO A 163 2.68 17.32 -9.41
C PRO A 163 1.58 17.74 -10.39
N THR A 164 0.97 18.90 -10.13
CA THR A 164 -0.24 19.41 -10.79
C THR A 164 -0.07 19.67 -12.29
N GLU A 165 1.16 19.77 -12.80
CA GLU A 165 1.45 20.03 -14.22
C GLU A 165 1.50 18.77 -15.11
N THR A 166 1.37 17.56 -14.56
CA THR A 166 1.53 16.29 -15.32
C THR A 166 0.28 15.43 -15.42
N ALA A 167 -0.89 15.94 -15.03
CA ALA A 167 -2.16 15.23 -15.22
C ALA A 167 -2.54 15.02 -16.71
N VAL A 168 -1.76 15.55 -17.68
CA VAL A 168 -2.08 15.44 -19.11
C VAL A 168 -1.31 14.35 -19.86
N GLU A 169 -0.11 13.93 -19.46
CA GLU A 169 0.63 12.89 -20.22
C GLU A 169 1.56 12.02 -19.35
N ALA A 170 0.98 11.10 -18.59
CA ALA A 170 1.67 9.90 -18.16
C ALA A 170 0.89 8.67 -18.66
N ASN A 171 0.81 8.55 -19.99
CA ASN A 171 0.34 7.34 -20.64
C ASN A 171 1.40 6.26 -20.37
N PHE A 172 1.23 5.48 -19.30
CA PHE A 172 1.99 4.25 -19.13
C PHE A 172 1.67 3.34 -20.33
N PRO A 173 2.68 2.77 -21.02
CA PRO A 173 2.41 1.79 -22.06
C PRO A 173 1.69 0.59 -21.44
N ASN A 174 0.45 0.33 -21.88
CA ASN A 174 -0.33 -0.86 -21.53
C ASN A 174 0.25 -2.15 -22.15
N ASP A 175 1.56 -2.24 -22.33
CA ASP A 175 2.21 -3.27 -23.14
C ASP A 175 3.18 -4.16 -22.34
N PHE A 176 2.92 -4.30 -21.04
CA PHE A 176 3.48 -5.42 -20.28
C PHE A 176 2.78 -6.70 -20.72
N GLY A 177 3.39 -7.44 -21.67
CA GLY A 177 3.05 -8.84 -21.95
C GLY A 177 2.84 -9.26 -23.40
N LYS A 178 3.09 -8.44 -24.44
CA LYS A 178 2.78 -8.82 -25.83
C LYS A 178 3.91 -9.41 -26.69
N THR A 179 5.12 -9.61 -26.19
CA THR A 179 6.16 -10.29 -26.99
C THR A 179 6.38 -11.71 -26.50
N GLY A 180 5.52 -12.60 -27.01
CA GLY A 180 5.63 -14.04 -26.86
C GLY A 180 4.85 -14.75 -27.97
N SER A 181 5.20 -14.52 -29.22
CA SER A 181 4.83 -15.41 -30.33
C SER A 181 6.08 -16.04 -30.91
N VAL A 182 6.05 -17.37 -30.94
CA VAL A 182 6.97 -18.30 -31.60
C VAL A 182 6.98 -18.08 -33.11
#